data_AF-A0A6C0LFT8-F1
#
_entry.id   AF-A0A6C0LFT8-F1
#
_cell.length_a   1.000
_cell.length_b   1.000
_cell.length_c   1.000
_cell.angle_alpha   90.00
_cell.angle_beta   90.00
_cell.angle_gamma   90.00
#
_symmetry.space_group_name_H-M   'P 1'
#
loop_
_entity.id
_entity.type
_entity.pdbx_description
1 polymer ?
#
loop_
_entity_poly.entity_id
_entity_poly.type
_entity_poly.pdbx_seq_one_letter_code
_entity_poly.pdbx_strand_id
1 'polypeptide(L)'
;MKGLAYLVLGVATIVVLGIVLKNKEYFVPEFLEQSGVKRTHQTKDSSYEQRTNHVLPQSKFAYPTDGVETPFRVNQFNAFVVA
;
A
#
# COMPACT_ATOMS: atom_id res chain seq x y z
N MET A 1 33.89 20.73 38.27
CA MET A 1 32.71 19.85 38.16
C MET A 1 31.91 20.03 36.88
N LYS A 2 31.73 21.26 36.34
CA LYS A 2 30.93 21.51 35.12
C LYS A 2 31.45 20.77 33.86
N GLY A 3 32.77 20.70 33.65
CA GLY A 3 33.36 19.97 32.52
C GLY A 3 33.08 18.46 32.54
N LEU A 4 33.09 17.84 33.73
CA LEU A 4 32.72 16.44 33.90
C LEU A 4 31.24 16.22 33.57
N ALA A 5 30.37 17.15 33.97
CA ALA A 5 28.94 17.09 33.67
C ALA A 5 28.68 17.16 32.16
N TYR A 6 29.35 18.05 31.42
CA TYR A 6 29.21 18.12 29.96
C TYR A 6 29.72 16.85 29.27
N LEU A 7 30.81 16.26 29.77
CA LEU A 7 31.35 15.01 29.22
C LEU A 7 30.37 13.85 29.41
N VAL A 8 29.81 13.71 30.62
CA VAL A 8 28.80 12.69 30.92
C VAL A 8 27.55 12.88 30.05
N LEU A 9 27.10 14.11 29.88
CA LEU A 9 25.91 14.43 29.09
C LEU A 9 26.12 14.16 27.59
N GLY A 10 27.32 14.45 27.07
CA GLY A 10 27.71 14.12 25.70
C GLY A 10 27.71 12.60 25.46
N VAL A 11 28.33 11.84 26.36
CA VAL A 11 28.36 10.36 26.27
C VAL A 11 26.95 9.77 26.35
N ALA A 12 26.12 10.24 27.28
CA ALA A 12 24.74 9.79 27.39
C ALA A 12 23.94 10.05 26.11
N THR A 13 24.14 11.20 25.48
CA THR A 13 23.46 11.57 24.23
C THR A 13 23.85 10.63 23.08
N ILE A 14 25.14 10.32 22.94
CA ILE A 14 25.65 9.40 21.91
C ILE A 14 25.08 7.99 22.10
N VAL A 15 25.04 7.50 23.34
CA VAL A 15 24.50 6.17 23.67
C VAL A 15 23.00 6.09 23.33
N VAL A 16 22.22 7.10 23.71
CA VAL A 16 20.78 7.14 23.40
C VAL A 16 20.54 7.18 21.89
N LEU A 17 21.30 7.99 21.15
CA LEU A 17 21.23 8.04 19.68
C LEU A 17 21.55 6.68 19.05
N GLY A 18 22.58 5.98 19.54
CA GLY A 18 22.95 4.65 19.06
C GLY A 18 21.86 3.60 19.26
N ILE A 19 21.14 3.66 20.38
CA ILE A 19 20.02 2.76 20.68
C ILE A 19 18.82 3.06 19.79
N VAL A 20 18.44 4.34 19.65
CA VAL A 20 17.29 4.76 18.83
C VAL A 20 17.50 4.42 17.35
N LEU A 21 18.72 4.60 16.84
CA LEU A 21 19.02 4.33 15.43
C LEU A 21 19.12 2.82 15.12
N LYS A 22 19.43 1.96 16.10
CA LYS A 22 19.49 0.51 15.92
C LYS A 22 18.13 -0.15 15.72
N ASN A 23 17.06 0.45 16.26
CA ASN A 23 15.70 -0.09 16.19
C ASN A 23 14.94 0.35 14.94
N LYS A 24 15.62 0.93 13.94
CA LYS A 24 15.01 1.17 12.65
C LYS A 24 14.91 -0.15 11.89
N GLU A 25 13.70 -0.69 11.83
CA GLU A 25 13.38 -1.75 10.87
C GLU A 25 13.61 -1.21 9.46
N TYR A 26 14.56 -1.80 8.75
CA TYR A 26 14.74 -1.53 7.34
C TYR A 26 13.53 -2.07 6.59
N PHE A 27 13.09 -1.37 5.57
CA PHE A 27 12.08 -1.88 4.65
C PHE A 27 12.67 -3.11 3.97
N VAL A 28 12.22 -4.30 4.38
CA VAL A 28 12.73 -5.56 3.86
C VAL A 28 12.00 -5.83 2.53
N PRO A 29 12.71 -5.82 1.39
CA PRO A 29 12.08 -5.94 0.08
C PRO A 29 11.48 -7.34 -0.15
N GLU A 30 11.81 -8.33 0.68
CA GLU A 30 11.18 -9.66 0.64
C GLU A 30 9.68 -9.65 0.99
N PHE A 31 9.17 -8.61 1.67
CA PHE A 31 7.73 -8.46 1.95
C PHE A 31 6.96 -7.69 0.87
N LEU A 32 7.65 -7.14 -0.13
CA LEU A 32 6.97 -6.57 -1.30
C LEU A 32 6.37 -7.70 -2.13
N GLU A 33 5.11 -7.57 -2.51
CA GLU A 33 4.43 -8.56 -3.34
C GLU A 33 5.11 -8.67 -4.72
N GLN A 34 5.94 -9.70 -4.91
CA GLN A 34 6.65 -9.94 -6.17
C GLN A 34 5.82 -10.73 -7.21
N SER A 35 4.54 -10.99 -6.91
CA SER A 35 3.66 -11.76 -7.79
C SER A 35 3.54 -11.12 -9.19
N GLY A 36 3.52 -9.78 -9.24
CA GLY A 36 3.51 -8.99 -10.47
C GLY A 36 4.78 -9.18 -11.28
N VAL A 37 5.95 -9.03 -10.64
CA VAL A 37 7.27 -9.22 -11.29
C VAL A 37 7.40 -10.62 -11.87
N LYS A 38 6.99 -11.65 -11.12
CA LYS A 38 6.98 -13.04 -11.57
C LYS A 38 6.12 -13.24 -12.81
N ARG A 39 4.90 -12.70 -12.82
CA ARG A 39 3.98 -12.81 -13.98
C ARG A 39 4.53 -12.06 -15.20
N THR A 40 5.06 -10.86 -15.01
CA THR A 40 5.66 -10.08 -16.11
C THR A 40 6.83 -10.81 -16.75
N HIS A 41 7.71 -11.44 -15.95
CA HIS A 41 8.79 -12.26 -16.48
C HIS A 41 8.29 -13.48 -17.26
N GLN A 42 7.21 -14.12 -16.80
CA GLN A 42 6.62 -15.29 -17.47
C GLN A 42 5.91 -14.93 -18.78
N THR A 43 5.32 -13.73 -18.87
CA THR A 43 4.54 -13.30 -20.04
C THR A 43 5.38 -12.49 -21.04
N LYS A 44 6.61 -12.08 -20.70
CA LYS A 44 7.51 -11.28 -21.56
C LYS A 44 7.77 -11.92 -22.94
N ASP A 45 7.95 -13.24 -23.00
CA ASP A 45 8.31 -13.94 -24.23
C ASP A 45 7.07 -14.32 -25.08
N SER A 46 5.87 -13.99 -24.60
CA SER A 46 4.61 -14.24 -25.29
C SER A 46 4.08 -12.95 -25.93
N SER A 47 4.30 -12.77 -27.23
CA SER A 47 3.68 -11.68 -28.00
C SER A 47 2.15 -11.81 -28.13
N TYR A 48 1.58 -12.96 -27.75
CA TYR A 48 0.15 -13.28 -27.91
C TYR A 48 -0.65 -13.22 -26.59
N GLU A 49 -0.06 -13.49 -25.43
CA GLU A 49 -0.75 -13.40 -24.14
C GLU A 49 -0.67 -11.97 -23.58
N GLN A 50 -1.32 -11.02 -24.24
CA GLN A 50 -1.53 -9.70 -23.65
C GLN A 50 -2.59 -9.79 -22.55
N ARG A 51 -2.15 -10.02 -21.31
CA ARG A 51 -3.03 -9.91 -20.14
C ARG A 51 -3.05 -8.46 -19.67
N THR A 52 -4.14 -7.76 -19.97
CA THR A 52 -4.41 -6.45 -19.38
C THR A 52 -4.80 -6.63 -17.92
N ASN A 53 -4.49 -5.67 -17.05
CA ASN A 53 -4.90 -5.68 -15.64
C ASN A 53 -6.39 -5.33 -15.50
N HIS A 54 -7.24 -5.99 -16.29
CA HIS A 54 -8.67 -5.75 -16.29
C HIS A 54 -9.25 -6.40 -15.03
N VAL A 55 -9.78 -5.56 -14.15
CA VAL A 55 -10.63 -6.03 -13.07
C VAL A 55 -11.88 -6.60 -13.73
N LEU A 56 -12.12 -7.90 -13.56
CA LEU A 56 -13.38 -8.51 -13.98
C LEU A 56 -14.49 -7.81 -13.20
N PRO A 57 -15.47 -7.18 -13.87
CA PRO A 57 -16.60 -6.57 -13.16
C PRO A 57 -17.29 -7.66 -12.34
N GLN A 58 -17.50 -7.39 -11.06
CA GLN A 58 -18.18 -8.34 -10.18
C GLN A 58 -19.54 -8.70 -10.79
N SER A 59 -19.75 -9.99 -11.08
CA SER A 59 -20.93 -10.48 -11.81
C SER A 59 -22.26 -10.29 -11.05
N LYS A 60 -22.18 -9.98 -9.75
CA LYS A 60 -23.33 -9.74 -8.89
C LYS A 60 -23.09 -8.48 -8.07
N PHE A 61 -23.32 -7.33 -8.70
CA PHE A 61 -23.52 -6.10 -7.93
C PHE A 61 -24.95 -6.14 -7.38
N ALA A 62 -25.09 -6.23 -6.06
CA ALA A 62 -26.38 -6.10 -5.41
C ALA A 62 -26.70 -4.61 -5.36
N TYR A 63 -27.69 -4.18 -6.14
CA TYR A 63 -28.23 -2.84 -6.01
C TYR A 63 -28.89 -2.70 -4.62
N PRO A 64 -28.75 -1.55 -3.95
CA PRO A 64 -29.46 -1.30 -2.71
C PRO A 64 -30.97 -1.44 -2.95
N THR A 65 -31.66 -2.19 -2.09
CA THR A 65 -33.12 -2.36 -2.17
C THR A 65 -33.86 -1.06 -1.85
N ASP A 66 -33.21 -0.17 -1.10
CA ASP A 66 -33.76 1.10 -0.65
C ASP A 66 -33.10 2.26 -1.43
N GLY A 67 -33.88 2.95 -2.26
CA GLY A 67 -33.45 4.17 -2.95
C GLY A 67 -34.19 4.42 -4.27
N VAL A 68 -34.18 5.68 -4.72
CA VAL A 68 -34.69 6.08 -6.04
C VAL A 68 -33.52 6.12 -7.03
N GLU A 69 -33.69 5.46 -8.18
CA GLU A 69 -32.69 5.49 -9.25
C GLU A 69 -32.58 6.90 -9.83
N THR A 70 -31.34 7.38 -9.95
CA THR A 70 -31.03 8.69 -10.53
C THR A 70 -30.59 8.56 -12.00
N PRO A 71 -30.67 9.63 -12.80
CA PRO A 71 -30.20 9.59 -14.20
C PRO A 71 -28.66 9.55 -14.33
N PHE A 72 -27.92 9.57 -13.22
CA PHE A 72 -26.46 9.58 -13.22
C PHE A 72 -25.90 8.16 -13.09
N ARG A 73 -24.81 7.88 -13.80
CA ARG A 73 -24.12 6.58 -13.78
C ARG A 73 -22.64 6.77 -13.46
N VAL A 74 -22.08 5.85 -12.67
CA VAL A 74 -20.64 5.80 -12.35
C VAL A 74 -20.09 4.49 -12.91
N ASN A 75 -19.26 4.59 -13.96
CA ASN A 75 -18.76 3.46 -14.73
C ASN A 75 -19.91 2.58 -15.28
N GLN A 76 -20.05 1.36 -14.76
CA GLN A 76 -21.08 0.40 -15.17
C GLN A 76 -22.30 0.42 -14.24
N PHE A 77 -22.26 1.18 -13.13
CA PHE A 77 -23.26 1.13 -12.06
C PHE A 77 -24.20 2.34 -12.11
N ASN A 78 -25.48 2.09 -11.83
CA ASN A 78 -26.49 3.14 -11.66
C ASN A 78 -26.40 3.73 -10.25
N ALA A 79 -26.62 5.03 -10.12
CA ALA A 79 -26.58 5.71 -8.82
C ALA A 79 -27.99 5.77 -8.20
N PHE A 80 -28.06 5.53 -6.90
CA PHE A 80 -29.29 5.54 -6.09
C PHE A 80 -29.16 6.61 -5.02
N VAL A 81 -30.26 7.33 -4.75
CA VAL A 81 -30.35 8.26 -3.62
C VAL A 81 -31.31 7.67 -2.60
N VAL A 82 -30.90 7.69 -1.33
CA VAL A 82 -31.76 7.31 -0.21
C VAL A 82 -32.95 8.27 -0.16
N ALA A 83 -34.16 7.73 -0.21
CA ALA A 83 -35.40 8.49 -0.09
C ALA A 83 -35.60 9.00 1.35
#